data_AF-A0A7D5UMI8-F1
#
_entry.id   AF-A0A7D5UMI8-F1
#
_cell.length_a   1.000
_cell.length_b   1.000
_cell.length_c   1.000
_cell.angle_alpha   90.00
_cell.angle_beta   90.00
_cell.angle_gamma   90.00
#
_symmetry.space_group_name_H-M   'P 1'
#
loop_
_entity.id
_entity.type
_entity.pdbx_description
1 polymer ?
#
loop_
_entity_poly.entity_id
_entity_poly.type
_entity_poly.pdbx_seq_one_letter_code
_entity_poly.pdbx_strand_id
1 'polypeptide(L)'
;MAATKLSTVGNKISNKESLENNKNKQNSLTTDKIVYANNKIGLNDICADCTNIDKIYGVDENMNKTLRLSEIQQFYRGKNILITGATGFLGKILMEKLLRCCPGVDNLYLIVRPKRGKDIYSRVEEIFDDPVFDRLKEVMPKFRHKIEVIPGDCEAEGLGLSASDRQIIIEKVNIIFHSAATVKFDEHLRAALVTNVRAPLHLLKMAREMKGLNVLMHVSTAYSNSHLSYVEEKFYPCDADFDQLQNIVEKLTDREIDELLPKVLGSWPNTYTFTKALAEKELRENAGNTPLGIFRPAIVTSTAKEPLKCWLDNMYGPTGVAVGSATGILRVMRCDESVTADIVPVDYVVNCLMVAAANVYKAYKQSPQPREPLIYNYVSSVENRITWGDFVSQNMARIDKHPFSNAVWYVSVTLSRSPILIQIYIFFLHLIPAVLMDGLAVCIGRKPKMLKVYRKIHKFSSVLSYFCTREITFCNQRTRELWDNTSELDKQLFPFSMQEIDWSEFFEHYLVGLRRYLFKESDETLPAARIKWKRLYYLHQIVKMAFFVLVFYCLWSVLSDLWR
;
A
#
# COMPACT_ATOMS: atom_id res chain seq x y z
N MET A 1 -3.02 22.52 50.78
CA MET A 1 -4.03 21.69 51.46
C MET A 1 -3.69 20.24 51.16
N ALA A 2 -2.81 19.65 51.97
CA ALA A 2 -3.15 18.81 53.14
C ALA A 2 -3.49 17.39 52.66
N ALA A 3 -2.60 16.40 52.77
CA ALA A 3 -2.05 15.71 53.95
C ALA A 3 -2.39 14.22 53.69
N THR A 4 -1.49 13.25 53.85
CA THR A 4 -1.12 12.71 55.17
C THR A 4 0.31 12.14 55.14
N LYS A 5 1.12 12.59 56.10
CA LYS A 5 2.39 12.00 56.57
C LYS A 5 2.11 11.24 57.87
N LEU A 6 2.94 10.23 58.17
CA LEU A 6 3.57 9.89 59.47
C LEU A 6 4.26 8.53 59.23
N SER A 7 5.59 8.46 59.02
CA SER A 7 6.69 8.40 60.02
C SER A 7 6.66 7.08 60.82
N THR A 8 7.76 6.38 61.16
CA THR A 8 9.08 6.86 61.59
C THR A 8 10.01 5.64 61.82
N VAL A 9 11.25 5.69 61.31
CA VAL A 9 12.55 5.52 62.03
C VAL A 9 12.92 4.13 62.60
N GLY A 10 14.15 3.60 62.45
CA GLY A 10 15.35 4.07 61.75
C GLY A 10 16.64 3.29 62.09
N ASN A 11 17.77 3.80 61.57
CA ASN A 11 19.19 3.67 62.01
C ASN A 11 19.88 2.28 61.95
N LYS A 12 21.19 2.11 61.66
CA LYS A 12 22.35 2.98 61.35
C LYS A 12 23.55 2.11 60.91
N ILE A 13 24.31 2.58 59.91
CA ILE A 13 25.79 2.75 59.82
C ILE A 13 26.78 1.55 59.89
N SER A 14 27.73 1.60 58.93
CA SER A 14 29.16 1.17 58.87
C SER A 14 29.41 0.02 57.86
N ASN A 15 30.40 0.02 56.97
CA ASN A 15 31.72 0.66 56.92
C ASN A 15 32.14 1.07 55.49
N LYS A 16 32.86 2.20 55.40
CA LYS A 16 33.84 2.52 54.35
C LYS A 16 35.13 1.76 54.67
N GLU A 17 35.72 1.09 53.68
CA GLU A 17 37.18 0.98 53.50
C GLU A 17 37.47 0.23 52.18
N SER A 18 38.62 0.52 51.57
CA SER A 18 39.12 0.09 50.24
C SER A 18 38.68 0.93 49.02
N LEU A 19 39.03 2.21 49.05
CA LEU A 19 39.65 2.87 47.89
C LEU A 19 41.06 2.29 47.67
N GLU A 20 41.59 2.50 46.46
CA GLU A 20 42.97 2.21 46.03
C GLU A 20 43.23 0.79 45.52
N ASN A 21 42.95 0.57 44.24
CA ASN A 21 43.98 0.12 43.31
C ASN A 21 43.50 0.23 41.85
N ASN A 22 44.41 0.71 41.00
CA ASN A 22 44.36 0.71 39.53
C ASN A 22 43.69 1.90 38.82
N LYS A 23 44.12 3.11 39.18
CA LYS A 23 44.53 4.09 38.17
C LYS A 23 46.00 3.82 37.83
N ASN A 24 46.27 3.13 36.72
CA ASN A 24 47.50 3.19 35.92
C ASN A 24 47.55 1.98 34.97
N LYS A 25 47.15 2.17 33.71
CA LYS A 25 47.74 1.51 32.53
C LYS A 25 47.18 2.14 31.23
N GLN A 26 48.05 2.94 30.59
CA GLN A 26 48.27 3.08 29.13
C GLN A 26 47.05 3.42 28.26
N ASN A 27 46.93 4.54 27.53
CA ASN A 27 47.89 5.39 26.84
C ASN A 27 49.04 4.64 26.15
N SER A 28 48.70 3.92 25.08
CA SER A 28 49.53 3.71 23.89
C SER A 28 48.69 3.06 22.79
N LEU A 29 48.89 3.49 21.54
CA LEU A 29 48.48 2.92 20.24
C LEU A 29 47.64 3.93 19.43
N THR A 30 48.27 4.96 18.88
CA THR A 30 48.82 5.02 17.50
C THR A 30 47.78 4.77 16.41
N THR A 31 47.52 5.85 15.65
CA THR A 31 47.24 5.89 14.22
C THR A 31 47.49 4.59 13.47
N ASP A 32 46.43 3.98 12.93
CA ASP A 32 46.54 3.18 11.72
C ASP A 32 45.40 3.51 10.75
N LYS A 33 45.85 3.92 9.55
CA LYS A 33 45.06 4.17 8.36
C LYS A 33 44.38 2.86 7.95
N ILE A 34 43.05 2.83 7.89
CA ILE A 34 42.34 1.73 7.24
C ILE A 34 42.39 1.96 5.73
N VAL A 35 43.22 1.16 5.07
CA VAL A 35 43.37 1.08 3.62
C VAL A 35 42.13 0.39 3.03
N TYR A 36 41.55 1.03 2.00
CA TYR A 36 40.45 0.48 1.20
C TYR A 36 40.88 -0.83 0.52
N ALA A 37 40.14 -1.91 0.75
CA ALA A 37 40.24 -3.13 -0.04
C ALA A 37 38.95 -3.32 -0.86
N ASN A 38 39.12 -3.29 -2.18
CA ASN A 38 38.13 -3.70 -3.18
C ASN A 38 37.67 -5.14 -2.91
N ASN A 39 36.50 -5.32 -2.29
CA ASN A 39 35.89 -6.66 -2.17
C ASN A 39 34.95 -6.93 -3.33
N LYS A 40 35.38 -7.83 -4.21
CA LYS A 40 34.54 -8.54 -5.18
C LYS A 40 33.46 -9.33 -4.40
N ILE A 41 32.20 -9.11 -4.75
CA ILE A 41 31.03 -9.83 -4.23
C ILE A 41 31.19 -11.33 -4.54
N GLY A 42 31.01 -12.19 -3.52
CA GLY A 42 31.19 -13.64 -3.60
C GLY A 42 29.92 -14.40 -4.01
N LEU A 43 30.09 -15.58 -4.59
CA LEU A 43 29.07 -16.42 -5.25
C LEU A 43 27.95 -16.99 -4.35
N ASN A 44 27.93 -16.71 -3.05
CA ASN A 44 26.89 -17.20 -2.13
C ASN A 44 25.78 -16.18 -1.83
N ASP A 45 25.85 -14.99 -2.43
CA ASP A 45 24.92 -13.87 -2.18
C ASP A 45 23.77 -13.79 -3.22
N ILE A 46 23.22 -14.93 -3.69
CA ILE A 46 22.17 -14.92 -4.74
C ILE A 46 21.00 -15.85 -4.40
N CYS A 47 19.80 -15.33 -4.66
CA CYS A 47 18.49 -15.97 -4.51
C CYS A 47 18.41 -17.34 -5.20
N ALA A 48 18.35 -18.41 -4.40
CA ALA A 48 18.26 -19.79 -4.87
C ALA A 48 17.01 -20.06 -5.73
N ASP A 49 15.93 -19.28 -5.55
CA ASP A 49 14.66 -19.41 -6.27
C ASP A 49 14.55 -18.57 -7.56
N CYS A 50 15.64 -17.96 -8.02
CA CYS A 50 15.79 -17.57 -9.43
C CYS A 50 16.19 -18.80 -10.28
N THR A 51 15.56 -19.95 -10.03
CA THR A 51 15.95 -21.32 -10.44
C THR A 51 15.88 -21.57 -11.94
N ASN A 52 16.77 -20.93 -12.69
CA ASN A 52 17.39 -21.53 -13.86
C ASN A 52 18.89 -21.25 -13.75
N ILE A 53 19.49 -21.83 -12.70
CA ILE A 53 20.91 -21.69 -12.36
C ILE A 53 21.79 -22.04 -13.57
N ASP A 54 21.36 -22.96 -14.44
CA ASP A 54 22.09 -23.35 -15.65
C ASP A 54 22.02 -22.32 -16.80
N LYS A 55 21.07 -21.37 -16.78
CA LYS A 55 20.96 -20.29 -17.79
C LYS A 55 21.63 -18.97 -17.37
N ILE A 56 21.98 -18.82 -16.09
CA ILE A 56 22.57 -17.59 -15.50
C ILE A 56 24.10 -17.53 -15.70
N TYR A 57 24.74 -18.64 -16.05
CA TYR A 57 26.18 -18.69 -16.28
C TYR A 57 26.53 -18.60 -17.77
N GLY A 58 27.30 -17.58 -18.14
CA GLY A 58 28.18 -17.63 -19.30
C GLY A 58 29.56 -18.09 -18.85
N VAL A 59 30.16 -19.03 -19.58
CA VAL A 59 31.56 -19.41 -19.39
C VAL A 59 32.40 -18.43 -20.20
N ASP A 60 33.27 -17.65 -19.55
CA ASP A 60 34.24 -16.83 -20.27
C ASP A 60 35.38 -17.71 -20.84
N GLU A 61 36.23 -17.15 -21.72
CA GLU A 61 37.37 -17.86 -22.33
C GLU A 61 38.35 -18.46 -21.29
N ASN A 62 38.23 -18.07 -20.01
CA ASN A 62 39.05 -18.52 -18.90
C ASN A 62 38.33 -19.48 -17.93
N MET A 63 37.18 -20.05 -18.31
CA MET A 63 36.37 -20.96 -17.48
C MET A 63 35.89 -20.38 -16.13
N ASN A 64 35.85 -19.06 -15.96
CA ASN A 64 35.18 -18.46 -14.81
C ASN A 64 33.67 -18.39 -15.05
N LYS A 65 32.89 -18.97 -14.14
CA LYS A 65 31.44 -18.79 -14.07
C LYS A 65 31.14 -17.31 -13.82
N THR A 66 30.90 -16.55 -14.89
CA THR A 66 30.56 -15.13 -14.78
C THR A 66 29.05 -15.00 -14.66
N LEU A 67 28.61 -14.26 -13.64
CA LEU A 67 27.21 -13.93 -13.42
C LEU A 67 26.66 -13.13 -14.61
N ARG A 68 25.82 -13.77 -15.43
CA ARG A 68 25.10 -13.10 -16.50
C ARG A 68 23.88 -12.40 -15.90
N LEU A 69 24.10 -11.16 -15.44
CA LEU A 69 23.01 -10.28 -15.02
C LEU A 69 22.06 -10.04 -16.20
N SER A 70 20.76 -10.05 -15.93
CA SER A 70 19.74 -9.64 -16.90
C SER A 70 19.85 -8.14 -17.23
N GLU A 71 19.12 -7.67 -18.25
CA GLU A 71 19.23 -6.26 -18.65
C GLU A 71 18.73 -5.32 -17.54
N ILE A 72 17.65 -5.69 -16.85
CA ILE A 72 17.10 -4.92 -15.75
C ILE A 72 18.05 -4.95 -14.54
N GLN A 73 18.66 -6.10 -14.23
CA GLN A 73 19.67 -6.17 -13.17
C GLN A 73 20.91 -5.31 -13.49
N GLN A 74 21.33 -5.25 -14.75
CA GLN A 74 22.43 -4.39 -15.20
C GLN A 74 22.09 -2.92 -15.05
N PHE A 75 20.86 -2.50 -15.35
CA PHE A 75 20.41 -1.13 -15.15
C PHE A 75 20.55 -0.67 -13.69
N TYR A 76 20.21 -1.54 -12.73
CA TYR A 76 20.33 -1.25 -11.30
C TYR A 76 21.73 -1.46 -10.71
N ARG A 77 22.67 -2.03 -11.47
CA ARG A 77 24.03 -2.30 -10.98
C ARG A 77 24.78 -1.00 -10.69
N GLY A 78 25.36 -0.89 -9.50
CA GLY A 78 26.10 0.27 -9.02
C GLY A 78 25.23 1.50 -8.83
N LYS A 79 23.90 1.35 -8.74
CA LYS A 79 22.99 2.48 -8.59
C LYS A 79 22.63 2.71 -7.13
N ASN A 80 22.53 3.98 -6.80
CA ASN A 80 21.96 4.49 -5.56
C ASN A 80 20.51 4.89 -5.80
N ILE A 81 19.59 4.38 -4.98
CA ILE A 81 18.15 4.52 -5.22
C ILE A 81 17.50 5.21 -4.02
N LEU A 82 16.83 6.33 -4.26
CA LEU A 82 16.00 7.01 -3.27
C LEU A 82 14.56 6.48 -3.34
N ILE A 83 14.00 6.06 -2.20
CA ILE A 83 12.62 5.62 -2.08
C ILE A 83 11.90 6.50 -1.06
N THR A 84 10.84 7.18 -1.51
CA THR A 84 9.87 7.81 -0.61
C THR A 84 8.67 6.89 -0.43
N GLY A 85 8.05 6.90 0.75
CA GLY A 85 6.98 5.96 1.07
C GLY A 85 7.48 4.53 1.27
N ALA A 86 8.78 4.36 1.54
CA ALA A 86 9.43 3.07 1.79
C ALA A 86 8.75 2.26 2.89
N THR A 87 8.21 2.92 3.91
CA THR A 87 7.52 2.25 5.02
C THR A 87 6.08 1.82 4.69
N GLY A 88 5.58 2.14 3.51
CA GLY A 88 4.23 1.81 3.06
C GLY A 88 4.16 0.46 2.35
N PHE A 89 2.94 0.03 2.02
CA PHE A 89 2.65 -1.26 1.40
C PHE A 89 3.47 -1.54 0.12
N LEU A 90 3.39 -0.64 -0.87
CA LEU A 90 4.16 -0.76 -2.12
C LEU A 90 5.68 -0.64 -1.87
N GLY A 91 6.07 0.28 -0.98
CA GLY A 91 7.47 0.56 -0.66
C GLY A 91 8.21 -0.64 -0.06
N LYS A 92 7.55 -1.40 0.82
CA LYS A 92 8.11 -2.64 1.39
C LYS A 92 8.45 -3.67 0.32
N ILE A 93 7.53 -3.91 -0.62
CA ILE A 93 7.74 -4.87 -1.72
C ILE A 93 8.81 -4.35 -2.68
N LEU A 94 8.84 -3.06 -2.98
CA LEU A 94 9.87 -2.46 -3.82
C LEU A 94 11.28 -2.62 -3.20
N MET A 95 11.43 -2.36 -1.91
CA MET A 95 12.71 -2.56 -1.20
C MET A 95 13.11 -4.04 -1.22
N GLU A 96 12.19 -4.93 -0.86
CA GLU A 96 12.44 -6.37 -0.84
C GLU A 96 12.90 -6.87 -2.22
N LYS A 97 12.18 -6.48 -3.27
CA LYS A 97 12.47 -6.88 -4.65
C LYS A 97 13.82 -6.33 -5.13
N LEU A 98 14.11 -5.04 -4.89
CA LEU A 98 15.37 -4.43 -5.26
C LEU A 98 16.56 -5.12 -4.58
N LEU A 99 16.47 -5.39 -3.28
CA LEU A 99 17.56 -5.99 -2.52
C LEU A 99 17.77 -7.46 -2.87
N ARG A 100 16.68 -8.23 -3.07
CA ARG A 100 16.76 -9.67 -3.39
C ARG A 100 17.11 -9.94 -4.84
N CYS A 101 16.51 -9.21 -5.79
CA CYS A 101 16.62 -9.50 -7.21
C CYS A 101 17.64 -8.63 -7.94
N CYS A 102 18.09 -7.51 -7.36
CA CYS A 102 19.14 -6.67 -7.92
C CYS A 102 20.34 -6.56 -6.95
N PRO A 103 21.11 -7.66 -6.76
CA PRO A 103 22.23 -7.66 -5.80
C PRO A 103 23.35 -6.68 -6.18
N GLY A 104 23.35 -6.15 -7.41
CA GLY A 104 24.24 -5.10 -7.86
C GLY A 104 23.88 -3.68 -7.38
N VAL A 105 22.71 -3.45 -6.78
CA VAL A 105 22.34 -2.14 -6.18
C VAL A 105 23.37 -1.79 -5.11
N ASP A 106 23.83 -0.54 -5.12
CA ASP A 106 24.82 -0.05 -4.16
C ASP A 106 24.15 0.30 -2.83
N ASN A 107 23.31 1.35 -2.82
CA ASN A 107 22.56 1.76 -1.64
C ASN A 107 21.09 2.10 -1.94
N LEU A 108 20.21 1.80 -0.99
CA LEU A 108 18.85 2.31 -0.89
C LEU A 108 18.79 3.43 0.15
N TYR A 109 18.50 4.64 -0.31
CA TYR A 109 18.22 5.80 0.52
C TYR A 109 16.73 5.86 0.84
N LEU A 110 16.36 5.76 2.12
CA LEU A 110 14.97 5.70 2.56
C LEU A 110 14.59 6.99 3.29
N ILE A 111 13.66 7.78 2.73
CA ILE A 111 13.11 8.93 3.45
C ILE A 111 12.06 8.43 4.46
N VAL A 112 12.36 8.58 5.74
CA VAL A 112 11.52 8.09 6.84
C VAL A 112 11.09 9.24 7.74
N ARG A 113 9.77 9.39 7.87
CA ARG A 113 9.16 10.38 8.76
C ARG A 113 9.51 10.09 10.22
N PRO A 114 10.05 11.05 10.99
CA PRO A 114 10.21 10.91 12.43
C PRO A 114 8.85 10.66 13.13
N LYS A 115 8.84 9.86 14.21
CA LYS A 115 7.65 9.69 15.07
C LYS A 115 8.00 10.04 16.51
N ARG A 116 7.06 10.66 17.22
CA ARG A 116 7.26 11.01 18.64
C ARG A 116 7.55 9.73 19.44
N GLY A 117 8.71 9.69 20.10
CA GLY A 117 9.11 8.58 20.96
C GLY A 117 9.70 7.34 20.25
N LYS A 118 9.95 7.41 18.94
CA LYS A 118 10.71 6.37 18.21
C LYS A 118 11.68 7.02 17.23
N ASP A 119 12.95 6.63 17.28
CA ASP A 119 13.93 7.06 16.28
C ASP A 119 13.67 6.37 14.92
N ILE A 120 14.25 6.94 13.87
CA ILE A 120 14.03 6.49 12.49
C ILE A 120 14.64 5.11 12.20
N TYR A 121 15.74 4.74 12.87
CA TYR A 121 16.42 3.47 12.64
C TYR A 121 15.64 2.32 13.27
N SER A 122 15.18 2.48 14.51
CA SER A 122 14.29 1.51 15.16
C SER A 122 13.01 1.28 14.33
N ARG A 123 12.44 2.35 13.75
CA ARG A 123 11.27 2.23 12.87
C ARG A 123 11.57 1.43 11.60
N VAL A 124 12.76 1.55 11.03
CA VAL A 124 13.18 0.79 9.85
C VAL A 124 13.45 -0.67 10.20
N GLU A 125 14.07 -0.96 11.34
CA GLU A 125 14.25 -2.33 11.79
C GLU A 125 12.91 -3.04 12.06
N GLU A 126 11.93 -2.37 12.67
CA GLU A 126 10.57 -2.90 12.84
C GLU A 126 9.89 -3.26 11.49
N ILE A 127 10.25 -2.57 10.41
CA ILE A 127 9.74 -2.90 9.07
C ILE A 127 10.35 -4.21 8.59
N PHE A 128 11.64 -4.42 8.83
CA PHE A 128 12.34 -5.64 8.46
C PHE A 128 11.94 -6.85 9.30
N ASP A 129 11.26 -6.66 10.44
CA ASP A 129 10.65 -7.76 11.20
C ASP A 129 9.36 -8.31 10.55
N ASP A 130 8.80 -7.61 9.55
CA ASP A 130 7.66 -8.09 8.79
C ASP A 130 8.04 -9.37 8.00
N PRO A 131 7.20 -10.44 8.02
CA PRO A 131 7.51 -11.70 7.34
C PRO A 131 7.83 -11.56 5.86
N VAL A 132 7.36 -10.49 5.21
CA VAL A 132 7.66 -10.19 3.81
C VAL A 132 9.16 -10.13 3.51
N PHE A 133 9.99 -9.80 4.51
CA PHE A 133 11.44 -9.74 4.39
C PHE A 133 12.16 -11.03 4.78
N ASP A 134 11.47 -12.07 5.23
CA ASP A 134 12.12 -13.29 5.74
C ASP A 134 12.98 -13.97 4.66
N ARG A 135 12.43 -14.10 3.45
CA ARG A 135 13.17 -14.61 2.30
C ARG A 135 14.39 -13.74 1.96
N LEU A 136 14.28 -12.41 2.08
CA LEU A 136 15.42 -11.51 1.87
C LEU A 136 16.51 -11.73 2.92
N LYS A 137 16.14 -11.94 4.20
CA LYS A 137 17.11 -12.21 5.28
C LYS A 137 17.90 -13.49 5.01
N GLU A 138 17.26 -14.51 4.48
CA GLU A 138 17.91 -15.78 4.13
C GLU A 138 18.87 -15.63 2.95
N VAL A 139 18.41 -14.97 1.89
CA VAL A 139 19.16 -14.88 0.62
C VAL A 139 20.25 -13.81 0.64
N MET A 140 20.00 -12.69 1.30
CA MET A 140 20.92 -11.55 1.42
C MET A 140 21.12 -11.16 2.88
N PRO A 141 21.75 -11.97 3.74
CA PRO A 141 21.85 -11.70 5.19
C PRO A 141 22.43 -10.31 5.54
N LYS A 142 23.27 -9.78 4.63
CA LYS A 142 23.95 -8.48 4.74
C LYS A 142 23.21 -7.31 4.06
N PHE A 143 21.95 -7.48 3.65
CA PHE A 143 21.19 -6.43 2.93
C PHE A 143 21.16 -5.09 3.67
N ARG A 144 21.20 -5.10 5.01
CA ARG A 144 21.18 -3.90 5.86
C ARG A 144 22.33 -2.95 5.58
N HIS A 145 23.49 -3.45 5.15
CA HIS A 145 24.64 -2.59 4.78
C HIS A 145 24.39 -1.70 3.57
N LYS A 146 23.31 -1.98 2.81
CA LYS A 146 22.89 -1.19 1.66
C LYS A 146 21.81 -0.18 2.03
N ILE A 147 21.38 -0.09 3.29
CA ILE A 147 20.28 0.77 3.70
C ILE A 147 20.83 2.04 4.34
N GLU A 148 20.47 3.17 3.75
CA GLU A 148 20.79 4.50 4.26
C GLU A 148 19.48 5.20 4.63
N VAL A 149 19.23 5.35 5.94
CA VAL A 149 17.98 5.95 6.44
C VAL A 149 18.17 7.46 6.57
N ILE A 150 17.32 8.23 5.89
CA ILE A 150 17.35 9.69 5.92
C ILE A 150 16.09 10.20 6.63
N PRO A 151 16.22 11.02 7.70
CA PRO A 151 15.08 11.67 8.30
C PRO A 151 14.47 12.67 7.31
N GLY A 152 13.18 12.56 7.06
CA GLY A 152 12.47 13.52 6.22
C GLY A 152 10.97 13.33 6.24
N ASP A 153 10.24 14.38 5.93
CA ASP A 153 8.79 14.43 5.89
C ASP A 153 8.33 15.07 4.58
N CYS A 154 7.65 14.31 3.73
CA CYS A 154 7.07 14.84 2.50
C CYS A 154 6.07 15.97 2.74
N GLU A 155 5.53 16.09 3.97
CA GLU A 155 4.65 17.20 4.31
C GLU A 155 5.40 18.53 4.56
N ALA A 156 6.69 18.46 4.88
CA ALA A 156 7.51 19.63 5.17
C ALA A 156 8.12 20.27 3.90
N GLU A 157 8.49 21.55 4.02
CA GLU A 157 9.28 22.22 2.98
C GLU A 157 10.59 21.48 2.73
N GLY A 158 11.00 21.39 1.46
CA GLY A 158 12.22 20.67 1.08
C GLY A 158 12.23 19.20 1.52
N LEU A 159 11.05 18.58 1.73
CA LEU A 159 10.88 17.22 2.26
C LEU A 159 11.42 17.03 3.69
N GLY A 160 11.61 18.12 4.44
CA GLY A 160 12.14 18.08 5.80
C GLY A 160 13.59 17.59 5.89
N LEU A 161 14.34 17.65 4.79
CA LEU A 161 15.73 17.22 4.71
C LEU A 161 16.67 18.26 5.32
N SER A 162 17.70 17.80 6.01
CA SER A 162 18.83 18.68 6.37
C SER A 162 19.63 19.06 5.11
N ALA A 163 20.38 20.15 5.18
CA ALA A 163 21.24 20.57 4.07
C ALA A 163 22.28 19.49 3.71
N SER A 164 22.82 18.77 4.71
CA SER A 164 23.76 17.66 4.50
C SER A 164 23.10 16.46 3.83
N ASP A 165 21.91 16.05 4.28
CA ASP A 165 21.20 14.91 3.70
C ASP A 165 20.80 15.21 2.25
N ARG A 166 20.31 16.43 2.00
CA ARG A 166 19.99 16.90 0.65
C ARG A 166 21.21 16.83 -0.26
N GLN A 167 22.38 17.25 0.21
CA GLN A 167 23.62 17.19 -0.56
C GLN A 167 24.03 15.75 -0.87
N ILE A 168 23.93 14.84 0.10
CA ILE A 168 24.20 13.40 -0.09
C ILE A 168 23.32 12.83 -1.21
N ILE A 169 22.02 13.14 -1.19
CA ILE A 169 21.09 12.68 -2.21
C ILE A 169 21.49 13.26 -3.58
N ILE A 170 21.76 14.56 -3.66
CA ILE A 170 22.14 15.24 -4.91
C ILE A 170 23.39 14.64 -5.56
N GLU A 171 24.36 14.24 -4.74
CA GLU A 171 25.64 13.73 -5.23
C GLU A 171 25.61 12.26 -5.60
N LYS A 172 24.87 11.45 -4.83
CA LYS A 172 24.97 9.98 -4.94
C LYS A 172 23.82 9.33 -5.68
N VAL A 173 22.59 9.85 -5.57
CA VAL A 173 21.39 9.17 -6.06
C VAL A 173 21.29 9.19 -7.58
N ASN A 174 20.94 8.04 -8.15
CA ASN A 174 20.72 7.86 -9.58
C ASN A 174 19.25 7.62 -9.92
N ILE A 175 18.49 7.00 -9.03
CA ILE A 175 17.10 6.59 -9.31
C ILE A 175 16.22 7.05 -8.16
N ILE A 176 15.08 7.66 -8.47
CA ILE A 176 14.09 8.05 -7.46
C ILE A 176 12.79 7.29 -7.73
N PHE A 177 12.28 6.59 -6.71
CA PHE A 177 10.91 6.09 -6.67
C PHE A 177 10.09 6.92 -5.70
N HIS A 178 9.19 7.74 -6.25
CA HIS A 178 8.27 8.53 -5.45
C HIS A 178 6.93 7.82 -5.28
N SER A 179 6.77 7.10 -4.17
CA SER A 179 5.54 6.39 -3.79
C SER A 179 4.86 6.97 -2.54
N ALA A 180 5.43 7.98 -1.89
CA ALA A 180 4.77 8.64 -0.76
C ALA A 180 3.52 9.40 -1.25
N ALA A 181 2.35 9.02 -0.73
CA ALA A 181 1.08 9.67 -0.99
C ALA A 181 0.10 9.40 0.15
N THR A 182 -0.85 10.31 0.38
CA THR A 182 -2.08 9.95 1.09
C THR A 182 -3.03 9.29 0.10
N VAL A 183 -3.41 8.05 0.38
CA VAL A 183 -4.31 7.23 -0.45
C VAL A 183 -5.76 7.22 0.07
N LYS A 184 -6.05 8.03 1.09
CA LYS A 184 -7.40 8.16 1.64
C LYS A 184 -8.23 9.05 0.75
N PHE A 185 -9.37 8.54 0.29
CA PHE A 185 -10.29 9.30 -0.56
C PHE A 185 -11.00 10.44 0.19
N ASP A 186 -11.04 10.39 1.53
CA ASP A 186 -11.64 11.41 2.40
C ASP A 186 -10.60 12.27 3.14
N GLU A 187 -9.34 12.29 2.67
CA GLU A 187 -8.32 13.19 3.23
C GLU A 187 -8.69 14.66 2.95
N HIS A 188 -8.45 15.53 3.93
CA HIS A 188 -8.69 16.95 3.79
C HIS A 188 -7.77 17.56 2.71
N LEU A 189 -8.31 18.48 1.90
CA LEU A 189 -7.62 19.04 0.73
C LEU A 189 -6.25 19.62 1.06
N ARG A 190 -6.13 20.32 2.20
CA ARG A 190 -4.85 20.88 2.68
C ARG A 190 -3.76 19.81 2.78
N ALA A 191 -4.05 18.69 3.44
CA ALA A 191 -3.08 17.61 3.63
C ALA A 191 -2.79 16.88 2.31
N ALA A 192 -3.81 16.72 1.47
CA ALA A 192 -3.67 16.06 0.17
C ALA A 192 -2.83 16.89 -0.82
N LEU A 193 -3.00 18.21 -0.91
CA LEU A 193 -2.18 19.09 -1.76
C LEU A 193 -0.70 19.04 -1.35
N VAL A 194 -0.44 19.12 -0.05
CA VAL A 194 0.92 19.06 0.49
C VAL A 194 1.61 17.74 0.13
N THR A 195 0.94 16.62 0.35
CA THR A 195 1.56 15.29 0.19
C THR A 195 1.59 14.85 -1.27
N ASN A 196 0.49 15.04 -2.00
CA ASN A 196 0.32 14.45 -3.33
C ASN A 196 0.78 15.36 -4.45
N VAL A 197 0.86 16.69 -4.26
CA VAL A 197 1.24 17.66 -5.32
C VAL A 197 2.56 18.36 -5.00
N ARG A 198 2.65 19.00 -3.82
CA ARG A 198 3.84 19.78 -3.43
C ARG A 198 5.09 18.91 -3.25
N ALA A 199 4.97 17.77 -2.58
CA ALA A 199 6.09 16.85 -2.38
C ALA A 199 6.71 16.33 -3.69
N PRO A 200 5.93 15.85 -4.69
CA PRO A 200 6.48 15.52 -6.01
C PRO A 200 7.21 16.68 -6.67
N LEU A 201 6.71 17.92 -6.56
CA LEU A 201 7.37 19.10 -7.11
C LEU A 201 8.68 19.42 -6.40
N HIS A 202 8.75 19.27 -5.08
CA HIS A 202 10.01 19.40 -4.34
C HIS A 202 11.04 18.34 -4.77
N LEU A 203 10.59 17.09 -4.96
CA LEU A 203 11.44 16.02 -5.49
C LEU A 203 11.93 16.33 -6.90
N LEU A 204 11.06 16.83 -7.78
CA LEU A 204 11.41 17.20 -9.15
C LEU A 204 12.45 18.35 -9.18
N LYS A 205 12.26 19.38 -8.34
CA LYS A 205 13.23 20.46 -8.17
C LYS A 205 14.59 19.94 -7.72
N MET A 206 14.62 19.08 -6.71
CA MET A 206 15.87 18.45 -6.24
C MET A 206 16.49 17.52 -7.29
N ALA A 207 15.68 16.77 -8.04
CA ALA A 207 16.12 15.85 -9.08
C ALA A 207 16.89 16.57 -10.20
N ARG A 208 16.51 17.81 -10.54
CA ARG A 208 17.22 18.64 -11.53
C ARG A 208 18.63 19.06 -11.09
N GLU A 209 18.88 19.08 -9.78
CA GLU A 209 20.20 19.42 -9.22
C GLU A 209 21.12 18.19 -9.12
N MET A 210 20.59 16.98 -9.30
CA MET A 210 21.34 15.74 -9.16
C MET A 210 22.36 15.54 -10.27
N LYS A 211 23.60 15.21 -9.89
CA LYS A 211 24.72 15.04 -10.83
C LYS A 211 24.59 13.79 -11.70
N GLY A 212 23.89 12.77 -11.21
CA GLY A 212 23.87 11.43 -11.80
C GLY A 212 22.47 10.83 -11.99
N LEU A 213 21.42 11.66 -12.05
CA LEU A 213 20.06 11.18 -12.20
C LEU A 213 19.88 10.39 -13.51
N ASN A 214 19.32 9.21 -13.38
CA ASN A 214 18.94 8.33 -14.48
C ASN A 214 17.43 8.33 -14.67
N VAL A 215 16.65 8.29 -13.59
CA VAL A 215 15.18 8.34 -13.70
C VAL A 215 14.55 8.79 -12.39
N LEU A 216 13.49 9.59 -12.50
CA LEU A 216 12.51 9.88 -11.45
C LEU A 216 11.18 9.21 -11.85
N MET A 217 10.77 8.21 -11.07
CA MET A 217 9.46 7.56 -11.23
C MET A 217 8.48 8.12 -10.20
N HIS A 218 7.39 8.72 -10.67
CA HIS A 218 6.28 9.14 -9.83
C HIS A 218 5.14 8.11 -9.88
N VAL A 219 4.76 7.57 -8.72
CA VAL A 219 3.60 6.68 -8.60
C VAL A 219 2.33 7.52 -8.44
N SER A 220 1.55 7.59 -9.52
CA SER A 220 0.20 8.14 -9.54
C SER A 220 -0.84 7.02 -9.34
N THR A 221 -1.94 7.04 -10.07
CA THR A 221 -2.98 6.00 -10.05
C THR A 221 -3.74 6.00 -11.36
N ALA A 222 -4.20 4.83 -11.83
CA ALA A 222 -5.05 4.73 -13.02
C ALA A 222 -6.32 5.59 -12.88
N TYR A 223 -6.79 5.78 -11.65
CA TYR A 223 -7.97 6.58 -11.34
C TYR A 223 -7.71 8.10 -11.23
N SER A 224 -6.51 8.60 -11.58
CA SER A 224 -6.25 10.05 -11.51
C SER A 224 -7.24 10.83 -12.39
N ASN A 225 -7.68 10.23 -13.50
CA ASN A 225 -8.67 10.82 -14.41
C ASN A 225 -10.02 10.08 -14.35
N SER A 226 -10.42 9.58 -13.17
CA SER A 226 -11.62 8.75 -13.00
C SER A 226 -12.96 9.46 -13.26
N HIS A 227 -12.94 10.78 -13.50
CA HIS A 227 -14.12 11.52 -13.96
C HIS A 227 -14.47 11.22 -15.43
N LEU A 228 -13.54 10.62 -16.17
CA LEU A 228 -13.72 10.12 -17.53
C LEU A 228 -14.12 8.65 -17.53
N SER A 229 -14.79 8.21 -18.60
CA SER A 229 -15.15 6.80 -18.81
C SER A 229 -14.04 5.97 -19.49
N TYR A 230 -13.07 6.64 -20.14
CA TYR A 230 -11.93 6.02 -20.81
C TYR A 230 -10.65 6.80 -20.53
N VAL A 231 -9.62 6.11 -20.03
CA VAL A 231 -8.34 6.71 -19.62
C VAL A 231 -7.18 6.05 -20.36
N GLU A 232 -6.42 6.87 -21.08
CA GLU A 232 -5.26 6.50 -21.89
C GLU A 232 -3.94 6.81 -21.17
N GLU A 233 -2.84 6.30 -21.70
CA GLU A 233 -1.47 6.60 -21.25
C GLU A 233 -0.98 7.96 -21.80
N LYS A 234 -1.78 9.00 -21.56
CA LYS A 234 -1.50 10.40 -21.90
C LYS A 234 -1.86 11.33 -20.75
N PHE A 235 -1.36 12.56 -20.79
CA PHE A 235 -1.77 13.60 -19.87
C PHE A 235 -3.14 14.15 -20.24
N TYR A 236 -3.93 14.49 -19.23
CA TYR A 236 -5.24 15.09 -19.38
C TYR A 236 -5.24 16.52 -18.84
N PRO A 237 -6.04 17.43 -19.40
CA PRO A 237 -6.18 18.78 -18.87
C PRO A 237 -6.65 18.77 -17.40
N CYS A 238 -6.08 19.67 -16.60
CA CYS A 238 -6.51 19.96 -15.25
C CYS A 238 -6.44 21.48 -15.05
N ASP A 239 -7.61 22.13 -15.08
CA ASP A 239 -7.73 23.60 -15.07
C ASP A 239 -7.35 24.22 -13.72
N ALA A 240 -7.23 23.40 -12.68
CA ALA A 240 -6.82 23.84 -11.35
C ALA A 240 -5.41 24.45 -11.37
N ASP A 241 -5.29 25.65 -10.80
CA ASP A 241 -4.03 26.35 -10.60
C ASP A 241 -3.49 26.00 -9.20
N PHE A 242 -2.33 25.36 -9.15
CA PHE A 242 -1.73 24.89 -7.90
C PHE A 242 -1.37 26.05 -6.95
N ASP A 243 -0.79 27.13 -7.46
CA ASP A 243 -0.37 28.28 -6.63
C ASP A 243 -1.58 29.00 -6.03
N GLN A 244 -2.66 29.14 -6.81
CA GLN A 244 -3.92 29.69 -6.30
C GLN A 244 -4.54 28.77 -5.24
N LEU A 245 -4.57 27.46 -5.48
CA LEU A 245 -5.08 26.51 -4.49
C LEU A 245 -4.24 26.48 -3.22
N GLN A 246 -2.92 26.59 -3.34
CA GLN A 246 -2.02 26.67 -2.19
C GLN A 246 -2.34 27.93 -1.36
N ASN A 247 -2.48 29.09 -2.01
CA ASN A 247 -2.87 30.32 -1.35
C ASN A 247 -4.24 30.23 -0.65
N ILE A 248 -5.21 29.56 -1.28
CA ILE A 248 -6.55 29.34 -0.72
C ILE A 248 -6.44 28.50 0.54
N VAL A 249 -5.75 27.34 0.48
CA VAL A 249 -5.69 26.48 1.66
C VAL A 249 -4.93 27.16 2.79
N GLU A 250 -3.82 27.87 2.53
CA GLU A 250 -3.04 28.56 3.57
C GLU A 250 -3.83 29.64 4.32
N LYS A 251 -4.76 30.33 3.66
CA LYS A 251 -5.50 31.46 4.25
C LYS A 251 -6.84 31.07 4.88
N LEU A 252 -7.48 30.03 4.38
CA LEU A 252 -8.81 29.62 4.84
C LEU A 252 -8.74 28.63 6.00
N THR A 253 -9.80 28.62 6.81
CA THR A 253 -10.05 27.58 7.82
C THR A 253 -10.45 26.26 7.15
N ASP A 254 -10.27 25.13 7.85
CA ASP A 254 -10.64 23.82 7.31
C ASP A 254 -12.14 23.72 6.97
N ARG A 255 -13.00 24.42 7.72
CA ARG A 255 -14.44 24.49 7.43
C ARG A 255 -14.73 25.22 6.10
N GLU A 256 -14.09 26.35 5.87
CA GLU A 256 -14.25 27.10 4.61
C GLU A 256 -13.71 26.31 3.41
N ILE A 257 -12.63 25.56 3.60
CA ILE A 257 -12.09 24.64 2.58
C ILE A 257 -13.11 23.54 2.26
N ASP A 258 -13.72 22.92 3.28
CA ASP A 258 -14.75 21.89 3.09
C ASP A 258 -15.97 22.44 2.32
N GLU A 259 -16.36 23.70 2.57
CA GLU A 259 -17.46 24.38 1.86
C GLU A 259 -17.10 24.68 0.39
N LEU A 260 -15.83 24.96 0.08
CA LEU A 260 -15.33 25.18 -1.29
C LEU A 260 -14.98 23.90 -2.04
N LEU A 261 -14.75 22.79 -1.33
CA LEU A 261 -14.25 21.54 -1.88
C LEU A 261 -15.01 21.06 -3.12
N PRO A 262 -16.37 21.07 -3.18
CA PRO A 262 -17.09 20.63 -4.38
C PRO A 262 -16.75 21.45 -5.64
N LYS A 263 -16.50 22.75 -5.48
CA LYS A 263 -16.09 23.62 -6.59
C LYS A 263 -14.65 23.35 -7.02
N VAL A 264 -13.76 23.11 -6.06
CA VAL A 264 -12.35 22.78 -6.32
C VAL A 264 -12.22 21.44 -7.03
N LEU A 265 -12.97 20.41 -6.60
CA LEU A 265 -12.93 19.09 -7.21
C LEU A 265 -13.51 19.09 -8.63
N GLY A 266 -14.49 19.95 -8.92
CA GLY A 266 -15.17 19.99 -10.21
C GLY A 266 -15.80 18.64 -10.53
N SER A 267 -15.30 17.97 -11.57
CA SER A 267 -15.78 16.66 -12.03
C SER A 267 -15.18 15.47 -11.27
N TRP A 268 -14.10 15.67 -10.51
CA TRP A 268 -13.43 14.58 -9.80
C TRP A 268 -14.27 14.09 -8.61
N PRO A 269 -14.35 12.76 -8.39
CA PRO A 269 -15.21 12.20 -7.36
C PRO A 269 -14.69 12.42 -5.94
N ASN A 270 -13.40 12.69 -5.77
CA ASN A 270 -12.77 12.86 -4.45
C ASN A 270 -11.42 13.58 -4.54
N THR A 271 -10.94 14.03 -3.38
CA THR A 271 -9.66 14.73 -3.20
C THR A 271 -8.45 13.92 -3.69
N TYR A 272 -8.47 12.60 -3.51
CA TYR A 272 -7.34 11.73 -3.89
C TYR A 272 -7.11 11.74 -5.41
N THR A 273 -8.14 11.42 -6.18
CA THR A 273 -8.07 11.37 -7.66
C THR A 273 -7.76 12.75 -8.24
N PHE A 274 -8.38 13.80 -7.70
CA PHE A 274 -8.10 15.19 -8.08
C PHE A 274 -6.63 15.57 -7.85
N THR A 275 -6.11 15.36 -6.64
CA THR A 275 -4.72 15.75 -6.32
C THR A 275 -3.69 14.92 -7.07
N LYS A 276 -4.00 13.66 -7.44
CA LYS A 276 -3.15 12.88 -8.35
C LYS A 276 -3.13 13.42 -9.77
N ALA A 277 -4.28 13.83 -10.32
CA ALA A 277 -4.32 14.50 -11.62
C ALA A 277 -3.57 15.84 -11.61
N LEU A 278 -3.76 16.64 -10.56
CA LEU A 278 -3.06 17.91 -10.39
C LEU A 278 -1.54 17.70 -10.29
N ALA A 279 -1.09 16.69 -9.53
CA ALA A 279 0.33 16.34 -9.45
C ALA A 279 0.92 15.97 -10.81
N GLU A 280 0.21 15.17 -11.61
CA GLU A 280 0.66 14.82 -12.95
C GLU A 280 0.76 16.04 -13.87
N LYS A 281 -0.21 16.95 -13.83
CA LYS A 281 -0.18 18.22 -14.57
C LYS A 281 1.05 19.04 -14.18
N GLU A 282 1.22 19.29 -12.89
CA GLU A 282 2.31 20.11 -12.37
C GLU A 282 3.69 19.48 -12.67
N LEU A 283 3.82 18.17 -12.54
CA LEU A 283 5.06 17.45 -12.89
C LEU A 283 5.37 17.55 -14.38
N ARG A 284 4.38 17.44 -15.26
CA ARG A 284 4.55 17.57 -16.72
C ARG A 284 5.03 18.97 -17.10
N GLU A 285 4.38 20.00 -16.59
CA GLU A 285 4.70 21.40 -16.87
C GLU A 285 6.09 21.79 -16.32
N ASN A 286 6.47 21.20 -15.20
CA ASN A 286 7.75 21.44 -14.56
C ASN A 286 8.78 20.34 -14.84
N ALA A 287 8.60 19.41 -15.80
CA ALA A 287 9.57 18.33 -16.01
C ALA A 287 10.89 18.85 -16.61
N GLY A 288 10.80 19.72 -17.62
CA GLY A 288 11.93 20.07 -18.48
C GLY A 288 12.56 18.80 -19.07
N ASN A 289 13.89 18.72 -19.05
CA ASN A 289 14.64 17.55 -19.54
C ASN A 289 14.84 16.45 -18.48
N THR A 290 14.15 16.52 -17.35
CA THR A 290 14.27 15.50 -16.30
C THR A 290 13.74 14.17 -16.84
N PRO A 291 14.48 13.04 -16.69
CA PRO A 291 14.00 11.72 -17.09
C PRO A 291 12.87 11.25 -16.14
N LEU A 292 11.67 11.75 -16.39
CA LEU A 292 10.48 11.53 -15.58
C LEU A 292 9.60 10.44 -16.20
N GLY A 293 9.15 9.51 -15.37
CA GLY A 293 8.09 8.56 -15.71
C GLY A 293 6.93 8.67 -14.73
N ILE A 294 5.71 8.56 -15.25
CA ILE A 294 4.47 8.50 -14.47
C ILE A 294 3.96 7.06 -14.50
N PHE A 295 3.79 6.46 -13.33
CA PHE A 295 3.33 5.09 -13.19
C PHE A 295 1.96 5.09 -12.49
N ARG A 296 0.92 4.62 -13.17
CA ARG A 296 -0.48 4.67 -12.76
C ARG A 296 -1.02 3.26 -12.48
N PRO A 297 -0.79 2.71 -11.27
CA PRO A 297 -1.41 1.44 -10.89
C PRO A 297 -2.91 1.60 -10.63
N ALA A 298 -3.65 0.52 -10.90
CA ALA A 298 -5.03 0.35 -10.48
C ALA A 298 -5.12 0.05 -8.97
N ILE A 299 -6.17 -0.65 -8.53
CA ILE A 299 -6.37 -0.97 -7.11
C ILE A 299 -5.36 -2.05 -6.70
N VAL A 300 -4.31 -1.64 -6.00
CA VAL A 300 -3.26 -2.56 -5.55
C VAL A 300 -3.79 -3.46 -4.43
N THR A 301 -3.71 -4.78 -4.61
CA THR A 301 -4.11 -5.80 -3.63
C THR A 301 -2.90 -6.62 -3.18
N SER A 302 -3.14 -7.72 -2.46
CA SER A 302 -2.07 -8.59 -1.94
C SER A 302 -1.16 -9.10 -3.06
N THR A 303 0.04 -9.52 -2.69
CA THR A 303 0.95 -10.22 -3.61
C THR A 303 0.29 -11.45 -4.22
N ALA A 304 0.58 -11.74 -5.49
CA ALA A 304 0.14 -12.95 -6.15
C ALA A 304 1.09 -14.12 -5.85
N LYS A 305 2.40 -13.86 -5.88
CA LYS A 305 3.43 -14.90 -5.82
C LYS A 305 4.53 -14.60 -4.82
N GLU A 306 5.17 -13.44 -4.91
CA GLU A 306 6.42 -13.16 -4.19
C GLU A 306 6.34 -11.89 -3.32
N PRO A 307 7.21 -11.75 -2.31
CA PRO A 307 8.07 -12.79 -1.73
C PRO A 307 7.27 -13.83 -0.92
N LEU A 308 6.06 -13.48 -0.51
CA LEU A 308 5.10 -14.35 0.19
C LEU A 308 3.76 -14.29 -0.54
N LYS A 309 3.10 -15.42 -0.80
CA LYS A 309 1.76 -15.43 -1.42
C LYS A 309 0.72 -14.72 -0.55
N CYS A 310 -0.13 -13.92 -1.19
CA CYS A 310 -1.23 -13.16 -0.58
C CYS A 310 -0.85 -12.34 0.66
N TRP A 311 0.38 -11.82 0.69
CA TRP A 311 0.81 -10.89 1.73
C TRP A 311 0.20 -9.52 1.52
N LEU A 312 -0.25 -8.92 2.63
CA LEU A 312 -0.78 -7.56 2.72
C LEU A 312 -0.78 -7.07 4.16
N ASP A 313 -0.69 -5.75 4.33
CA ASP A 313 -0.57 -5.10 5.65
C ASP A 313 -1.61 -3.99 5.91
N ASN A 314 -2.57 -3.81 5.00
CA ASN A 314 -3.61 -2.79 5.10
C ASN A 314 -4.99 -3.33 4.66
N MET A 315 -6.05 -2.62 5.06
CA MET A 315 -7.45 -2.95 4.75
C MET A 315 -8.07 -1.94 3.78
N TYR A 316 -7.29 -1.38 2.85
CA TYR A 316 -7.79 -0.38 1.92
C TYR A 316 -8.64 -0.99 0.79
N GLY A 317 -9.61 -0.21 0.29
CA GLY A 317 -10.45 -0.58 -0.84
C GLY A 317 -11.14 -1.94 -0.69
N PRO A 318 -11.02 -2.86 -1.67
CA PRO A 318 -11.75 -4.13 -1.68
C PRO A 318 -11.34 -5.07 -0.54
N THR A 319 -10.13 -4.94 0.00
CA THR A 319 -9.70 -5.70 1.18
C THR A 319 -10.57 -5.37 2.40
N GLY A 320 -10.85 -4.08 2.62
CA GLY A 320 -11.72 -3.65 3.72
C GLY A 320 -13.15 -4.15 3.57
N VAL A 321 -13.66 -4.21 2.34
CA VAL A 321 -14.96 -4.82 2.02
C VAL A 321 -14.93 -6.31 2.36
N ALA A 322 -13.96 -7.05 1.83
CA ALA A 322 -13.81 -8.49 2.08
C ALA A 322 -13.73 -8.81 3.58
N VAL A 323 -12.94 -8.05 4.35
CA VAL A 323 -12.83 -8.21 5.81
C VAL A 323 -14.15 -7.88 6.51
N GLY A 324 -14.78 -6.75 6.18
CA GLY A 324 -16.07 -6.36 6.77
C GLY A 324 -17.15 -7.42 6.51
N SER A 325 -17.17 -7.95 5.29
CA SER A 325 -18.05 -9.02 4.85
C SER A 325 -17.79 -10.34 5.59
N ALA A 326 -16.54 -10.79 5.60
CA ALA A 326 -16.11 -12.05 6.21
C ALA A 326 -16.32 -12.09 7.73
N THR A 327 -16.24 -10.93 8.40
CA THR A 327 -16.52 -10.80 9.83
C THR A 327 -18.03 -10.69 10.14
N GLY A 328 -18.87 -10.54 9.10
CA GLY A 328 -20.32 -10.40 9.20
C GLY A 328 -20.78 -8.99 9.60
N ILE A 329 -19.86 -8.02 9.63
CA ILE A 329 -20.10 -6.65 10.05
C ILE A 329 -20.69 -5.81 8.90
N LEU A 330 -20.07 -5.88 7.71
CA LEU A 330 -20.58 -5.27 6.48
C LEU A 330 -21.52 -6.27 5.79
N ARG A 331 -22.80 -5.92 5.70
CA ARG A 331 -23.83 -6.81 5.11
C ARG A 331 -24.47 -6.26 3.85
N VAL A 332 -24.22 -5.00 3.52
CA VAL A 332 -24.89 -4.30 2.42
C VAL A 332 -23.90 -3.32 1.81
N MET A 333 -23.76 -3.33 0.48
CA MET A 333 -22.92 -2.37 -0.22
C MET A 333 -23.57 -1.94 -1.54
N ARG A 334 -23.53 -0.64 -1.83
CA ARG A 334 -23.95 -0.13 -3.13
C ARG A 334 -22.85 -0.45 -4.15
N CYS A 335 -23.15 -1.39 -5.03
CA CYS A 335 -22.20 -1.94 -5.98
C CYS A 335 -22.96 -2.51 -7.17
N ASP A 336 -22.40 -2.29 -8.36
CA ASP A 336 -22.76 -2.95 -9.58
C ASP A 336 -21.84 -4.15 -9.80
N GLU A 337 -22.41 -5.35 -9.71
CA GLU A 337 -21.69 -6.61 -9.87
C GLU A 337 -21.04 -6.77 -11.24
N SER A 338 -21.57 -6.13 -12.29
CA SER A 338 -20.99 -6.24 -13.63
C SER A 338 -19.83 -5.29 -13.88
N VAL A 339 -19.64 -4.29 -13.01
CA VAL A 339 -18.55 -3.31 -13.15
C VAL A 339 -17.21 -3.99 -12.87
N THR A 340 -16.20 -3.62 -13.66
CA THR A 340 -14.84 -4.15 -13.52
C THR A 340 -14.24 -3.77 -12.17
N ALA A 341 -13.72 -4.78 -11.48
CA ALA A 341 -12.90 -4.63 -10.28
C ALA A 341 -11.44 -4.60 -10.72
N ASP A 342 -10.92 -3.43 -11.07
CA ASP A 342 -9.57 -3.28 -11.60
C ASP A 342 -8.51 -3.43 -10.50
N ILE A 343 -8.26 -4.68 -10.09
CA ILE A 343 -7.35 -5.07 -9.01
C ILE A 343 -6.05 -5.63 -9.56
N VAL A 344 -4.93 -5.24 -8.95
CA VAL A 344 -3.58 -5.64 -9.40
C VAL A 344 -2.71 -6.09 -8.23
N PRO A 345 -2.01 -7.23 -8.30
CA PRO A 345 -1.13 -7.68 -7.23
C PRO A 345 0.10 -6.78 -7.04
N VAL A 346 0.44 -6.46 -5.79
CA VAL A 346 1.53 -5.50 -5.48
C VAL A 346 2.91 -5.94 -5.97
N ASP A 347 3.21 -7.23 -6.02
CA ASP A 347 4.47 -7.77 -6.54
C ASP A 347 4.63 -7.54 -8.03
N TYR A 348 3.55 -7.76 -8.79
CA TYR A 348 3.50 -7.48 -10.23
C TYR A 348 3.60 -5.96 -10.51
N VAL A 349 2.94 -5.14 -9.69
CA VAL A 349 3.03 -3.68 -9.74
C VAL A 349 4.48 -3.21 -9.56
N VAL A 350 5.20 -3.76 -8.58
CA VAL A 350 6.61 -3.44 -8.32
C VAL A 350 7.52 -3.89 -9.46
N ASN A 351 7.29 -5.11 -9.98
CA ASN A 351 8.06 -5.62 -11.11
C ASN A 351 7.90 -4.71 -12.34
N CYS A 352 6.66 -4.34 -12.70
CA CYS A 352 6.42 -3.41 -13.79
C CYS A 352 7.03 -2.02 -13.53
N LEU A 353 6.93 -1.50 -12.30
CA LEU A 353 7.51 -0.20 -11.93
C LEU A 353 9.03 -0.18 -12.12
N MET A 354 9.72 -1.27 -11.76
CA MET A 354 11.16 -1.40 -11.94
C MET A 354 11.56 -1.47 -13.43
N VAL A 355 10.84 -2.26 -14.21
CA VAL A 355 11.09 -2.38 -15.66
C VAL A 355 10.74 -1.07 -16.39
N ALA A 356 9.68 -0.37 -15.98
CA ALA A 356 9.32 0.95 -16.49
C ALA A 356 10.41 1.98 -16.21
N ALA A 357 11.03 1.96 -15.02
CA ALA A 357 12.13 2.86 -14.68
C ALA A 357 13.33 2.70 -15.64
N ALA A 358 13.69 1.46 -15.97
CA ALA A 358 14.74 1.16 -16.95
C ALA A 358 14.35 1.64 -18.36
N ASN A 359 13.09 1.45 -18.77
CA ASN A 359 12.58 1.89 -20.06
C ASN A 359 12.56 3.43 -20.21
N VAL A 360 12.14 4.15 -19.17
CA VAL A 360 12.19 5.63 -19.15
C VAL A 360 13.63 6.10 -19.31
N TYR A 361 14.58 5.54 -18.57
CA TYR A 361 15.99 5.88 -18.73
C TYR A 361 16.48 5.66 -20.17
N LYS A 362 16.16 4.51 -20.77
CA LYS A 362 16.53 4.22 -22.17
C LYS A 362 15.92 5.23 -23.14
N ALA A 363 14.64 5.56 -22.99
CA ALA A 363 13.97 6.50 -23.87
C ALA A 363 14.60 7.91 -23.81
N TYR A 364 14.95 8.40 -22.62
CA TYR A 364 15.63 9.70 -22.46
C TYR A 364 17.09 9.69 -22.92
N LYS A 365 17.70 8.52 -23.14
CA LYS A 365 19.02 8.38 -23.76
C LYS A 365 18.97 8.35 -25.30
N GLN A 366 17.79 8.17 -25.88
CA GLN A 366 17.60 8.23 -27.33
C GLN A 366 17.53 9.69 -27.83
N SER A 367 17.79 9.89 -29.12
CA SER A 367 17.65 11.19 -29.79
C SER A 367 16.67 11.05 -30.96
N PRO A 368 15.57 11.83 -31.01
CA PRO A 368 15.18 12.84 -30.02
C PRO A 368 14.67 12.22 -28.71
N GLN A 369 14.80 12.97 -27.61
CA GLN A 369 14.20 12.61 -26.32
C GLN A 369 12.66 12.67 -26.39
N PRO A 370 11.95 11.98 -25.49
CA PRO A 370 10.49 12.08 -25.39
C PRO A 370 10.06 13.54 -25.18
N ARG A 371 9.04 13.98 -25.93
CA ARG A 371 8.48 15.34 -25.79
C ARG A 371 7.73 15.53 -24.46
N GLU A 372 7.17 14.46 -23.93
CA GLU A 372 6.49 14.44 -22.64
C GLU A 372 6.95 13.21 -21.84
N PRO A 373 6.87 13.26 -20.50
CA PRO A 373 7.12 12.10 -19.65
C PRO A 373 6.28 10.89 -20.05
N LEU A 374 6.88 9.71 -19.97
CA LEU A 374 6.22 8.45 -20.30
C LEU A 374 5.21 8.07 -19.20
N ILE A 375 4.03 7.60 -19.62
CA ILE A 375 2.97 7.15 -18.70
C ILE A 375 2.73 5.66 -18.90
N TYR A 376 2.60 4.92 -17.80
CA TYR A 376 2.27 3.50 -17.79
C TYR A 376 1.01 3.28 -16.94
N ASN A 377 -0.08 2.83 -17.56
CA ASN A 377 -1.30 2.41 -16.86
C ASN A 377 -1.17 0.92 -16.53
N TYR A 378 -1.03 0.58 -15.25
CA TYR A 378 -0.95 -0.82 -14.81
C TYR A 378 -2.30 -1.29 -14.27
N VAL A 379 -3.08 -1.96 -15.12
CA VAL A 379 -4.49 -2.33 -14.91
C VAL A 379 -4.72 -3.81 -15.25
N SER A 380 -5.78 -4.40 -14.70
CA SER A 380 -6.13 -5.79 -14.96
C SER A 380 -7.07 -5.97 -16.14
N SER A 381 -7.95 -4.98 -16.36
CA SER A 381 -9.12 -5.08 -17.24
C SER A 381 -8.83 -5.35 -18.71
N VAL A 382 -7.66 -4.94 -19.20
CA VAL A 382 -7.28 -5.12 -20.60
C VAL A 382 -6.85 -6.55 -20.91
N GLU A 383 -6.22 -7.24 -19.96
CA GLU A 383 -5.59 -8.54 -20.18
C GLU A 383 -6.27 -9.68 -19.42
N ASN A 384 -6.83 -9.39 -18.23
CA ASN A 384 -7.39 -10.40 -17.34
C ASN A 384 -8.46 -9.78 -16.43
N ARG A 385 -9.61 -9.48 -17.04
CA ARG A 385 -10.72 -8.79 -16.39
C ARG A 385 -11.37 -9.63 -15.28
N ILE A 386 -11.63 -8.99 -14.15
CA ILE A 386 -12.48 -9.51 -13.07
C ILE A 386 -13.54 -8.48 -12.67
N THR A 387 -14.77 -8.90 -12.37
CA THR A 387 -15.84 -8.00 -11.90
C THR A 387 -15.97 -7.96 -10.38
N TRP A 388 -16.71 -6.97 -9.86
CA TRP A 388 -17.07 -6.96 -8.44
C TRP A 388 -17.93 -8.17 -8.03
N GLY A 389 -18.79 -8.66 -8.93
CA GLY A 389 -19.56 -9.89 -8.74
C GLY A 389 -18.65 -11.12 -8.65
N ASP A 390 -17.67 -11.24 -9.53
CA ASP A 390 -16.66 -12.32 -9.50
C ASP A 390 -15.85 -12.26 -8.21
N PHE A 391 -15.36 -11.08 -7.83
CA PHE A 391 -14.61 -10.88 -6.59
C PHE A 391 -15.40 -11.37 -5.37
N VAL A 392 -16.67 -10.98 -5.24
CA VAL A 392 -17.51 -11.44 -4.15
C VAL A 392 -17.76 -12.95 -4.23
N SER A 393 -18.10 -13.47 -5.40
CA SER A 393 -18.39 -14.90 -5.59
C SER A 393 -17.19 -15.78 -5.24
N GLN A 394 -15.99 -15.41 -5.70
CA GLN A 394 -14.75 -16.13 -5.44
C GLN A 394 -14.42 -16.18 -3.93
N ASN A 395 -14.62 -15.07 -3.22
CA ASN A 395 -14.41 -15.00 -1.76
C ASN A 395 -15.48 -15.78 -1.00
N MET A 396 -16.76 -15.64 -1.37
CA MET A 396 -17.87 -16.35 -0.72
C MET A 396 -17.76 -17.86 -0.87
N ALA A 397 -17.26 -18.36 -2.02
CA ALA A 397 -17.06 -19.80 -2.23
C ALA A 397 -16.03 -20.44 -1.29
N ARG A 398 -15.17 -19.64 -0.63
CA ARG A 398 -14.02 -20.11 0.16
C ARG A 398 -14.09 -19.76 1.64
N ILE A 399 -15.00 -18.87 2.03
CA ILE A 399 -15.12 -18.40 3.42
C ILE A 399 -15.43 -19.53 4.41
N ASP A 400 -16.17 -20.56 4.00
CA ASP A 400 -16.46 -21.71 4.86
C ASP A 400 -15.20 -22.56 5.14
N LYS A 401 -14.23 -22.57 4.22
CA LYS A 401 -12.93 -23.22 4.42
C LYS A 401 -12.06 -22.41 5.37
N HIS A 402 -12.12 -21.07 5.27
CA HIS A 402 -11.23 -20.14 5.98
C HIS A 402 -11.98 -19.03 6.75
N PRO A 403 -12.92 -19.36 7.67
CA PRO A 403 -13.69 -18.36 8.39
C PRO A 403 -12.82 -17.64 9.42
N PHE A 404 -13.15 -16.42 9.80
CA PHE A 404 -12.33 -15.59 10.69
C PHE A 404 -12.66 -15.84 12.17
N SER A 405 -11.66 -15.90 13.05
CA SER A 405 -11.90 -16.22 14.46
C SER A 405 -12.72 -15.13 15.16
N ASN A 406 -12.53 -13.88 14.74
CA ASN A 406 -13.25 -12.72 15.24
C ASN A 406 -14.61 -12.45 14.56
N ALA A 407 -15.07 -13.31 13.65
CA ALA A 407 -16.38 -13.14 13.02
C ALA A 407 -17.49 -13.03 14.07
N VAL A 408 -18.38 -12.05 13.91
CA VAL A 408 -19.49 -11.80 14.86
C VAL A 408 -20.84 -12.26 14.30
N TRP A 409 -20.91 -12.44 12.98
CA TRP A 409 -22.10 -12.91 12.29
C TRP A 409 -21.72 -13.79 11.11
N TYR A 410 -22.63 -14.65 10.67
CA TYR A 410 -22.43 -15.44 9.45
C TYR A 410 -22.41 -14.51 8.24
N VAL A 411 -21.56 -14.82 7.26
CA VAL A 411 -21.42 -13.98 6.07
C VAL A 411 -22.75 -13.87 5.32
N SER A 412 -23.16 -12.63 5.05
CA SER A 412 -24.39 -12.33 4.31
C SER A 412 -24.25 -10.91 3.79
N VAL A 413 -23.75 -10.79 2.55
CA VAL A 413 -23.53 -9.51 1.88
C VAL A 413 -24.43 -9.40 0.67
N THR A 414 -25.21 -8.34 0.63
CA THR A 414 -26.07 -8.01 -0.50
C THR A 414 -25.47 -6.82 -1.24
N LEU A 415 -25.25 -7.01 -2.55
CA LEU A 415 -24.87 -5.94 -3.47
C LEU A 415 -26.12 -5.43 -4.19
N SER A 416 -26.20 -4.13 -4.42
CA SER A 416 -27.26 -3.54 -5.23
C SER A 416 -26.86 -2.21 -5.82
N ARG A 417 -27.32 -1.94 -7.05
CA ARG A 417 -27.19 -0.64 -7.72
C ARG A 417 -28.15 0.41 -7.13
N SER A 418 -29.31 -0.03 -6.63
CA SER A 418 -30.43 0.84 -6.23
C SER A 418 -30.18 1.50 -4.87
N PRO A 419 -30.06 2.84 -4.79
CA PRO A 419 -29.88 3.54 -3.53
C PRO A 419 -31.03 3.29 -2.55
N ILE A 420 -32.27 3.19 -3.05
CA ILE A 420 -33.47 2.97 -2.24
C ILE A 420 -33.41 1.60 -1.58
N LEU A 421 -33.10 0.55 -2.36
CA LEU A 421 -33.00 -0.80 -1.83
C LEU A 421 -31.86 -0.93 -0.81
N ILE A 422 -30.74 -0.23 -1.03
CA ILE A 422 -29.64 -0.16 -0.07
C ILE A 422 -30.09 0.48 1.26
N GLN A 423 -30.88 1.56 1.24
CA GLN A 423 -31.39 2.17 2.47
C GLN A 423 -32.33 1.23 3.24
N ILE A 424 -33.21 0.50 2.54
CA ILE A 424 -34.07 -0.52 3.13
C ILE A 424 -33.22 -1.60 3.82
N TYR A 425 -32.22 -2.14 3.12
CA TYR A 425 -31.33 -3.14 3.72
C TYR A 425 -30.49 -2.59 4.87
N ILE A 426 -30.01 -1.35 4.80
CA ILE A 426 -29.28 -0.72 5.92
C ILE A 426 -30.18 -0.64 7.15
N PHE A 427 -31.45 -0.26 7.00
CA PHE A 427 -32.40 -0.20 8.11
C PHE A 427 -32.52 -1.56 8.83
N PHE A 428 -32.79 -2.63 8.07
CA PHE A 428 -33.01 -3.97 8.65
C PHE A 428 -31.73 -4.68 9.07
N LEU A 429 -30.64 -4.56 8.30
CA LEU A 429 -29.45 -5.39 8.46
C LEU A 429 -28.33 -4.70 9.24
N HIS A 430 -28.34 -3.37 9.34
CA HIS A 430 -27.35 -2.60 10.10
C HIS A 430 -27.98 -1.85 11.27
N LEU A 431 -28.99 -1.00 11.04
CA LEU A 431 -29.51 -0.08 12.07
C LEU A 431 -30.24 -0.81 13.20
N ILE A 432 -31.25 -1.64 12.88
CA ILE A 432 -32.01 -2.39 13.90
C ILE A 432 -31.07 -3.25 14.76
N PRO A 433 -30.19 -4.12 14.20
CA PRO A 433 -29.25 -4.89 15.00
C PRO A 433 -28.32 -4.04 15.86
N ALA A 434 -27.84 -2.90 15.33
CA ALA A 434 -26.96 -2.00 16.08
C ALA A 434 -27.64 -1.38 17.29
N VAL A 435 -28.88 -0.90 17.13
CA VAL A 435 -29.68 -0.30 18.23
C VAL A 435 -29.99 -1.35 19.29
N LEU A 436 -30.37 -2.58 18.88
CA LEU A 436 -30.63 -3.67 19.82
C LEU A 436 -29.37 -4.06 20.60
N MET A 437 -28.23 -4.20 19.93
CA MET A 437 -26.95 -4.53 20.58
C MET A 437 -26.48 -3.42 21.53
N ASP A 438 -26.58 -2.15 21.11
CA ASP A 438 -26.18 -1.02 21.93
C ASP A 438 -27.15 -0.81 23.11
N GLY A 439 -28.45 -1.04 22.92
CA GLY A 439 -29.45 -1.03 23.98
C GLY A 439 -29.19 -2.11 25.02
N LEU A 440 -28.95 -3.36 24.59
CA LEU A 440 -28.58 -4.46 25.49
C LEU A 440 -27.29 -4.14 26.24
N ALA A 441 -26.27 -3.59 25.55
CA ALA A 441 -25.02 -3.19 26.18
C ALA A 441 -25.27 -2.19 27.32
N VAL A 442 -26.11 -1.17 27.10
CA VAL A 442 -26.49 -0.21 28.13
C VAL A 442 -27.21 -0.90 29.30
N CYS A 443 -28.16 -1.79 29.03
CA CYS A 443 -28.88 -2.54 30.07
C CYS A 443 -27.96 -3.38 30.97
N ILE A 444 -26.84 -3.90 30.43
CA ILE A 444 -25.85 -4.69 31.19
C ILE A 444 -24.64 -3.86 31.67
N GLY A 445 -24.73 -2.52 31.66
CA GLY A 445 -23.69 -1.63 32.14
C GLY A 445 -22.44 -1.54 31.26
N ARG A 446 -22.54 -1.95 29.99
CA ARG A 446 -21.46 -1.86 28.98
C ARG A 446 -21.64 -0.63 28.08
N LYS A 447 -20.52 -0.13 27.55
CA LYS A 447 -20.52 1.02 26.63
C LYS A 447 -21.05 0.62 25.24
N PRO A 448 -22.04 1.34 24.67
CA PRO A 448 -22.51 1.11 23.31
C PRO A 448 -21.43 1.48 22.28
N LYS A 449 -21.33 0.70 21.20
CA LYS A 449 -20.29 0.82 20.17
C LYS A 449 -20.81 0.60 18.74
N MET A 450 -21.86 -0.19 18.54
CA MET A 450 -22.25 -0.67 17.21
C MET A 450 -22.73 0.45 16.29
N LEU A 451 -23.46 1.44 16.80
CA LEU A 451 -23.84 2.61 15.99
C LEU A 451 -22.61 3.39 15.50
N LYS A 452 -21.56 3.51 16.32
CA LYS A 452 -20.30 4.16 15.92
C LYS A 452 -19.55 3.35 14.87
N VAL A 453 -19.58 2.02 14.98
CA VAL A 453 -19.00 1.11 13.98
C VAL A 453 -19.72 1.27 12.63
N TYR A 454 -21.05 1.26 12.61
CA TYR A 454 -21.81 1.41 11.36
C TYR A 454 -21.66 2.77 10.70
N ARG A 455 -21.53 3.87 11.46
CA ARG A 455 -21.19 5.18 10.87
C ARG A 455 -19.89 5.14 10.07
N LYS A 456 -18.86 4.45 10.58
CA LYS A 456 -17.58 4.28 9.86
C LYS A 456 -17.74 3.43 8.61
N ILE A 457 -18.51 2.33 8.71
CA ILE A 457 -18.79 1.44 7.58
C ILE A 457 -19.55 2.17 6.48
N HIS A 458 -20.59 2.94 6.83
CA HIS A 458 -21.38 3.66 5.84
C HIS A 458 -20.56 4.76 5.15
N LYS A 459 -19.71 5.48 5.90
CA LYS A 459 -18.74 6.43 5.31
C LYS A 459 -17.78 5.73 4.35
N PHE A 460 -17.22 4.59 4.74
CA PHE A 460 -16.34 3.79 3.90
C PHE A 460 -17.05 3.31 2.62
N SER A 461 -18.25 2.74 2.74
CA SER A 461 -19.04 2.25 1.60
C SER A 461 -19.48 3.38 0.66
N SER A 462 -19.84 4.57 1.19
CA SER A 462 -20.26 5.69 0.35
C SER A 462 -19.11 6.19 -0.52
N VAL A 463 -17.91 6.26 0.05
CA VAL A 463 -16.69 6.70 -0.63
C VAL A 463 -16.27 5.75 -1.74
N LEU A 464 -16.46 4.43 -1.56
CA LEU A 464 -16.17 3.43 -2.61
C LEU A 464 -17.24 3.35 -3.70
N SER A 465 -18.49 3.74 -3.40
CA SER A 465 -19.63 3.52 -4.29
C SER A 465 -19.47 4.10 -5.70
N TYR A 466 -18.70 5.19 -5.87
CA TYR A 466 -18.39 5.75 -7.18
C TYR A 466 -17.71 4.74 -8.09
N PHE A 467 -16.63 4.09 -7.60
CA PHE A 467 -15.84 3.11 -8.35
C PHE A 467 -16.52 1.75 -8.44
N CYS A 468 -17.43 1.44 -7.52
CA CYS A 468 -18.19 0.19 -7.54
C CYS A 468 -19.44 0.25 -8.43
N THR A 469 -19.83 1.41 -8.97
CA THR A 469 -21.06 1.57 -9.79
C THR A 469 -20.85 2.23 -11.15
N ARG A 470 -19.60 2.59 -11.48
CA ARG A 470 -19.24 3.23 -12.75
C ARG A 470 -18.11 2.46 -13.39
N GLU A 471 -18.33 2.05 -14.62
CA GLU A 471 -17.30 1.44 -15.46
C GLU A 471 -16.33 2.53 -15.93
N ILE A 472 -15.03 2.29 -15.72
CA ILE A 472 -13.95 3.10 -16.28
C ILE A 472 -13.05 2.12 -17.02
N THR A 473 -12.84 2.40 -18.30
CA THR A 473 -12.00 1.58 -19.17
C THR A 473 -10.64 2.23 -19.35
N PHE A 474 -9.62 1.41 -19.59
CA PHE A 474 -8.24 1.87 -19.63
C PHE A 474 -7.54 1.39 -20.90
N CYS A 475 -6.64 2.21 -21.43
CA CYS A 475 -5.60 1.76 -22.34
C CYS A 475 -4.31 1.53 -21.54
N ASN A 476 -3.66 0.39 -21.75
CA ASN A 476 -2.35 0.04 -21.18
C ASN A 476 -1.32 -0.36 -22.25
N GLN A 477 -1.46 0.21 -23.46
CA GLN A 477 -0.66 -0.20 -24.61
C GLN A 477 0.86 -0.14 -24.34
N ARG A 478 1.37 0.96 -23.78
CA ARG A 478 2.79 1.11 -23.41
C ARG A 478 3.21 0.08 -22.37
N THR A 479 2.35 -0.26 -21.43
CA THR A 479 2.61 -1.29 -20.42
C THR A 479 2.71 -2.69 -21.05
N ARG A 480 1.85 -3.01 -22.02
CA ARG A 480 1.94 -4.29 -22.77
C ARG A 480 3.14 -4.32 -23.70
N GLU A 481 3.41 -3.24 -24.43
CA GLU A 481 4.63 -3.11 -25.24
C GLU A 481 5.89 -3.22 -24.38
N LEU A 482 5.87 -2.73 -23.14
CA LEU A 482 6.96 -2.90 -22.19
C LEU A 482 7.18 -4.38 -21.87
N TRP A 483 6.11 -5.15 -21.62
CA TRP A 483 6.20 -6.59 -21.40
C TRP A 483 6.74 -7.32 -22.64
N ASP A 484 6.19 -7.03 -23.81
CA ASP A 484 6.57 -7.69 -25.07
C ASP A 484 8.05 -7.50 -25.41
N ASN A 485 8.58 -6.30 -25.14
CA ASN A 485 9.99 -5.95 -25.36
C ASN A 485 10.93 -6.36 -24.20
N THR A 486 10.40 -6.93 -23.11
CA THR A 486 11.22 -7.42 -22.00
C THR A 486 11.83 -8.78 -22.35
N SER A 487 13.11 -8.97 -22.05
CA SER A 487 13.80 -10.24 -22.33
C SER A 487 13.15 -11.41 -21.58
N GLU A 488 13.22 -12.63 -22.13
CA GLU A 488 12.64 -13.81 -21.45
C GLU A 488 13.23 -14.07 -20.06
N LEU A 489 14.50 -13.72 -19.85
CA LEU A 489 15.13 -13.79 -18.53
C LEU A 489 14.53 -12.73 -17.58
N ASP A 490 14.35 -11.49 -18.06
CA ASP A 490 13.74 -10.43 -17.27
C ASP A 490 12.25 -10.68 -16.99
N LYS A 491 11.50 -11.29 -17.91
CA LYS A 491 10.12 -11.73 -17.68
C LYS A 491 10.01 -12.75 -16.53
N GLN A 492 10.99 -13.66 -16.44
CA GLN A 492 11.07 -14.63 -15.33
C GLN A 492 11.46 -13.98 -14.00
N LEU A 493 12.39 -13.03 -14.02
CA LEU A 493 12.89 -12.36 -12.82
C LEU A 493 11.94 -11.26 -12.31
N PHE A 494 11.22 -10.60 -13.21
CA PHE A 494 10.32 -9.48 -12.94
C PHE A 494 8.98 -9.72 -13.67
N PRO A 495 8.20 -10.76 -13.32
CA PRO A 495 6.92 -11.01 -13.96
C PRO A 495 5.92 -9.89 -13.65
N PHE A 496 5.27 -9.37 -14.70
CA PHE A 496 4.23 -8.34 -14.57
C PHE A 496 3.12 -8.44 -15.63
N SER A 497 3.00 -9.54 -16.38
CA SER A 497 1.82 -9.72 -17.25
C SER A 497 0.61 -10.18 -16.44
N MET A 498 -0.50 -9.48 -16.58
CA MET A 498 -1.76 -9.87 -15.93
C MET A 498 -2.36 -11.15 -16.52
N GLN A 499 -1.96 -11.56 -17.74
CA GLN A 499 -2.42 -12.79 -18.39
C GLN A 499 -2.02 -14.06 -17.62
N GLU A 500 -0.93 -13.99 -16.85
CA GLU A 500 -0.40 -15.13 -16.09
C GLU A 500 -1.13 -15.37 -14.77
N ILE A 501 -2.02 -14.46 -14.36
CA ILE A 501 -2.72 -14.56 -13.06
C ILE A 501 -3.95 -15.45 -13.19
N ASP A 502 -3.95 -16.56 -12.45
CA ASP A 502 -5.17 -17.33 -12.20
C ASP A 502 -5.92 -16.72 -11.01
N TRP A 503 -7.05 -16.06 -11.28
CA TRP A 503 -7.89 -15.49 -10.22
C TRP A 503 -8.40 -16.54 -9.23
N SER A 504 -8.69 -17.76 -9.68
CA SER A 504 -9.16 -18.84 -8.81
C SER A 504 -8.06 -19.28 -7.83
N GLU A 505 -6.81 -19.43 -8.31
CA GLU A 505 -5.66 -19.70 -7.44
C GLU A 505 -5.41 -18.55 -6.46
N PHE A 506 -5.44 -17.30 -6.97
CA PHE A 506 -5.26 -16.11 -6.15
C PHE A 506 -6.25 -16.05 -4.98
N PHE A 507 -7.55 -16.25 -5.26
CA PHE A 507 -8.58 -16.21 -4.21
C PHE A 507 -8.60 -17.44 -3.29
N GLU A 508 -8.02 -18.58 -3.69
CA GLU A 508 -7.83 -19.74 -2.79
C GLU A 508 -6.97 -19.37 -1.58
N HIS A 509 -5.93 -18.56 -1.81
CA HIS A 509 -5.01 -18.13 -0.76
C HIS A 509 -5.34 -16.77 -0.15
N TYR A 510 -6.16 -15.96 -0.82
CA TYR A 510 -6.44 -14.58 -0.39
C TYR A 510 -7.01 -14.49 1.03
N LEU A 511 -8.05 -15.26 1.36
CA LEU A 511 -8.65 -15.26 2.72
C LEU A 511 -7.67 -15.77 3.79
N VAL A 512 -6.79 -16.70 3.43
CA VAL A 512 -5.72 -17.19 4.31
C VAL A 512 -4.72 -16.07 4.58
N GLY A 513 -4.34 -15.31 3.55
CA GLY A 513 -3.49 -14.13 3.67
C GLY A 513 -4.09 -13.08 4.61
N LEU A 514 -5.39 -12.79 4.48
CA LEU A 514 -6.09 -11.88 5.40
C LEU A 514 -5.99 -12.37 6.85
N ARG A 515 -6.24 -13.66 7.11
CA ARG A 515 -6.15 -14.26 8.45
C ARG A 515 -4.73 -14.13 9.02
N ARG A 516 -3.72 -14.56 8.27
CA ARG A 516 -2.33 -14.60 8.73
C ARG A 516 -1.71 -13.22 8.89
N TYR A 517 -1.88 -12.34 7.91
CA TYR A 517 -1.09 -11.09 7.85
C TYR A 517 -1.82 -9.88 8.44
N LEU A 518 -3.14 -9.78 8.28
CA LEU A 518 -3.92 -8.67 8.86
C LEU A 518 -4.41 -8.97 10.27
N PHE A 519 -4.95 -10.18 10.48
CA PHE A 519 -5.48 -10.58 11.78
C PHE A 519 -4.47 -11.27 12.69
N LYS A 520 -3.28 -11.60 12.16
CA LYS A 520 -2.22 -12.30 12.89
C LYS A 520 -2.72 -13.62 13.52
N GLU A 521 -3.66 -14.29 12.83
CA GLU A 521 -4.20 -15.58 13.25
C GLU A 521 -3.32 -16.73 12.72
N SER A 522 -2.84 -17.59 13.63
CA SER A 522 -2.21 -18.85 13.27
C SER A 522 -3.21 -19.81 12.61
N ASP A 523 -2.73 -20.67 11.72
CA ASP A 523 -3.53 -21.72 11.10
C ASP A 523 -4.11 -22.71 12.13
N GLU A 524 -3.48 -22.83 13.30
CA GLU A 524 -3.96 -23.64 14.43
C GLU A 524 -5.31 -23.17 14.98
N THR A 525 -5.68 -21.89 14.76
CA THR A 525 -6.97 -21.35 15.18
C THR A 525 -8.12 -21.76 14.26
N LEU A 526 -7.81 -22.28 13.07
CA LEU A 526 -8.79 -22.54 12.02
C LEU A 526 -9.87 -23.59 12.41
N PRO A 527 -9.55 -24.71 13.10
CA PRO A 527 -10.57 -25.65 13.55
C PRO A 527 -11.60 -25.00 14.49
N ALA A 528 -11.14 -24.19 15.46
CA ALA A 528 -12.01 -23.48 16.39
C ALA A 528 -12.87 -22.43 15.66
N ALA A 529 -12.28 -21.71 14.70
CA ALA A 529 -12.98 -20.75 13.86
C ALA A 529 -14.11 -21.43 13.06
N ARG A 530 -13.88 -22.62 12.48
CA ARG A 530 -14.90 -23.40 11.76
C ARG A 530 -16.05 -23.86 12.65
N ILE A 531 -15.79 -24.25 13.90
CA ILE A 531 -16.85 -24.61 14.86
C ILE A 531 -17.72 -23.39 15.16
N LYS A 532 -17.09 -22.24 15.46
CA LYS A 532 -17.80 -20.98 15.68
C LYS A 532 -18.61 -20.57 14.44
N TRP A 533 -18.03 -20.73 13.25
CA TRP A 533 -18.67 -20.43 11.98
C TRP A 533 -19.95 -21.23 11.76
N LYS A 534 -19.93 -22.54 12.03
CA LYS A 534 -21.14 -23.39 11.98
C LYS A 534 -22.22 -22.92 12.95
N ARG A 535 -21.84 -22.50 14.17
CA ARG A 535 -22.81 -21.93 15.13
C ARG A 535 -23.43 -20.63 14.60
N LEU A 536 -22.61 -19.76 14.01
CA LEU A 536 -23.08 -18.52 13.38
C LEU A 536 -24.01 -18.82 12.19
N TYR A 537 -23.72 -19.85 11.40
CA TYR A 537 -24.61 -20.31 10.32
C TYR A 537 -26.00 -20.68 10.86
N TYR A 538 -26.09 -21.56 11.85
CA TYR A 538 -27.38 -21.96 12.41
C TYR A 538 -28.11 -20.77 13.06
N LEU A 539 -27.40 -19.92 13.78
CA LEU A 539 -27.96 -18.68 14.33
C LEU A 539 -28.55 -17.80 13.22
N HIS A 540 -27.83 -17.64 12.10
CA HIS A 540 -28.29 -16.88 10.96
C HIS A 540 -29.55 -17.49 10.34
N GLN A 541 -29.61 -18.81 10.17
CA GLN A 541 -30.81 -19.48 9.64
C GLN A 541 -32.02 -19.33 10.58
N ILE A 542 -31.82 -19.45 11.90
CA ILE A 542 -32.88 -19.26 12.90
C ILE A 542 -33.44 -17.84 12.82
N VAL A 543 -32.56 -16.83 12.79
CA VAL A 543 -32.96 -15.42 12.72
C VAL A 543 -33.67 -15.10 11.41
N LYS A 544 -33.19 -15.66 10.29
CA LYS A 544 -33.84 -15.54 8.99
C LYS A 544 -35.23 -16.17 8.98
N MET A 545 -35.38 -17.37 9.54
CA MET A 545 -36.67 -18.05 9.66
C MET A 545 -37.64 -17.26 10.56
N ALA A 546 -37.19 -16.79 11.72
CA ALA A 546 -38.00 -15.97 12.62
C ALA A 546 -38.47 -14.68 11.94
N PHE A 547 -37.63 -14.04 11.13
CA PHE A 547 -38.00 -12.88 10.34
C PHE A 547 -39.11 -13.20 9.33
N PHE A 548 -38.99 -14.29 8.56
CA PHE A 548 -40.04 -14.67 7.59
C PHE A 548 -41.36 -15.05 8.27
N VAL A 549 -41.31 -15.75 9.42
CA VAL A 549 -42.51 -16.05 10.22
C VAL A 549 -43.18 -14.77 10.71
N LEU A 550 -42.40 -13.79 11.19
CA LEU A 550 -42.93 -12.48 11.60
C LEU A 550 -43.59 -11.73 10.44
N VAL A 551 -42.94 -11.69 9.28
CA VAL A 551 -43.50 -11.05 8.07
C VAL A 551 -44.80 -11.74 7.66
N PHE A 552 -44.82 -13.07 7.62
CA PHE A 552 -46.02 -13.84 7.29
C PHE A 552 -47.16 -13.57 8.28
N TYR A 553 -46.87 -13.55 9.59
CA TYR A 553 -47.83 -13.22 10.63
C TYR A 553 -48.42 -11.81 10.46
N CYS A 554 -47.58 -10.80 10.21
CA CYS A 554 -48.03 -9.43 9.99
C CYS A 554 -48.93 -9.32 8.75
N LEU A 555 -48.54 -9.96 7.63
CA LEU A 555 -49.34 -9.97 6.41
C LEU A 555 -50.68 -10.68 6.63
N TRP A 556 -50.67 -11.83 7.30
CA TRP A 556 -51.89 -12.56 7.64
C TRP A 556 -52.83 -11.73 8.51
N SER A 557 -52.31 -11.05 9.54
CA SER A 557 -53.12 -10.19 10.42
C SER A 557 -53.81 -9.09 9.61
N VAL A 558 -53.06 -8.35 8.78
CA VAL A 558 -53.60 -7.27 7.95
C VAL A 558 -54.65 -7.80 6.96
N LEU A 559 -54.38 -8.93 6.29
CA LEU A 559 -55.34 -9.53 5.36
C LEU A 559 -56.60 -10.04 6.07
N SER A 560 -56.43 -10.63 7.27
CA SER A 560 -57.56 -11.12 8.06
C SER A 560 -58.45 -10.01 8.58
N ASP A 561 -57.88 -8.84 8.88
CA ASP A 561 -58.63 -7.65 9.29
C ASP A 561 -59.30 -6.94 8.09
N LEU A 562 -58.74 -7.05 6.88
CA LEU A 562 -59.36 -6.55 5.64
C LEU A 562 -60.52 -7.44 5.14
N TRP A 563 -60.59 -8.69 5.59
CA TRP A 563 -61.62 -9.66 5.21
C TRP A 563 -62.71 -9.85 6.28
N ARG A 564 -62.55 -9.19 7.43
CA ARG A 564 -63.60 -8.97 8.42
C ARG A 564 -64.37 -7.71 8.08
#